data_AF-A0A7V4ZHC8-F1
#
_entry.id   AF-A0A7V4ZHC8-F1
#
_cell.length_a   1.000
_cell.length_b   1.000
_cell.length_c   1.000
_cell.angle_alpha   90.00
_cell.angle_beta   90.00
_cell.angle_gamma   90.00
#
_symmetry.space_group_name_H-M   'P 1'
#
loop_
_entity.id
_entity.type
_entity.pdbx_description
1 polymer ?
#
loop_
_entity_poly.entity_id
_entity_poly.type
_entity_poly.pdbx_seq_one_letter_code
_entity_poly.pdbx_strand_id
1 'polypeptide(L)'
;MPKGADAMKRKRNLALCVLSALIVMLVVAQPAFAGDKWRFGFGANRKLTDYPDWPTLGASWFHIWGPYPSYNVSGLTFFPMVAAYGDLMGTETLESLQQQYNWKPQYYPPGTVWIISNELEYDTFCTKNGAPLNPCRGITPTEYAEKFKKYYDIIRQLQPYGSTYKFAIGFINAIAEPGRPFTLADVLDAYKARWGVDMPVDMFNLHVYGFGRDIDFDYVFVPTITTYRQVMANKGYRDKPLMITEVGVLEGVYVSNIPQEYVLNFMVRAFDWLRTARSDTTGMPSDNNRLVQRWAWFALTSWHPSDNYKWRKTALFDIDTKQITAVGEQYRAYLQGLTHTITTAVQPGWNLLSVPVELSSYAITDVLSSLAGSYDLAYTYDAQADSWRVYDVSAPPGANTLTNLNPGDGLWVRVTAPDSWIVSGEEQSISNIALYEGWNLIAYPLTTAKPIAEALASIAGKYTAVYAYDPTRPDPWQKYVPGAPTWASDLTEMTPGRGYWVKVTQNCTAVFTE
;
A
#
# COMPACT_ATOMS: atom_id res chain seq x y z
N MET A 1 -13.38 -34.40 17.55
CA MET A 1 -12.26 -34.09 16.63
C MET A 1 -12.66 -32.93 15.74
N PRO A 2 -11.70 -32.15 15.21
CA PRO A 2 -11.98 -31.06 14.25
C PRO A 2 -12.61 -31.59 12.95
N LYS A 3 -13.37 -30.74 12.24
CA LYS A 3 -13.99 -31.08 10.94
C LYS A 3 -12.96 -31.52 9.87
N GLY A 4 -11.70 -31.10 9.99
CA GLY A 4 -10.60 -31.55 9.11
C GLY A 4 -10.34 -33.06 9.14
N ALA A 5 -10.60 -33.74 10.26
CA ALA A 5 -10.47 -35.21 10.34
C ALA A 5 -11.49 -35.96 9.45
N ASP A 6 -12.64 -35.34 9.17
CA ASP A 6 -13.65 -35.88 8.25
C ASP A 6 -13.35 -35.53 6.79
N ALA A 7 -12.71 -34.39 6.52
CA ALA A 7 -12.24 -34.03 5.17
C ALA A 7 -11.20 -35.04 4.65
N MET A 8 -10.27 -35.48 5.52
CA MET A 8 -9.27 -36.49 5.17
C MET A 8 -9.85 -37.87 4.81
N LYS A 9 -11.09 -38.16 5.24
CA LYS A 9 -11.80 -39.40 4.90
C LYS A 9 -12.59 -39.31 3.59
N ARG A 10 -12.82 -38.11 3.05
CA ARG A 10 -13.53 -37.93 1.78
C ARG A 10 -12.65 -38.43 0.64
N LYS A 11 -12.83 -39.70 0.27
CA LYS A 11 -12.30 -40.28 -0.98
C LYS A 11 -12.95 -39.60 -2.18
N ARG A 12 -12.27 -39.72 -3.32
CA ARG A 12 -12.51 -39.22 -4.70
C ARG A 12 -13.89 -39.53 -5.32
N ASN A 13 -14.98 -39.57 -4.54
CA ASN A 13 -16.33 -39.79 -5.03
C ASN A 13 -17.00 -38.44 -5.31
N LEU A 14 -16.65 -37.82 -6.44
CA LEU A 14 -17.50 -36.80 -7.04
C LEU A 14 -18.70 -37.51 -7.71
N ALA A 15 -19.75 -37.72 -6.93
CA ALA A 15 -21.09 -37.92 -7.47
C ALA A 15 -22.10 -37.29 -6.49
N LEU A 16 -22.71 -36.19 -6.95
CA LEU A 16 -23.84 -35.47 -6.37
C LEU A 16 -23.61 -34.78 -5.01
N CYS A 17 -23.55 -33.44 -5.03
CA CYS A 17 -24.14 -32.61 -3.97
C CYS A 17 -24.70 -31.30 -4.58
N VAL A 18 -26.02 -31.33 -4.77
CA VAL A 18 -27.03 -30.25 -4.72
C VAL A 18 -26.57 -28.81 -4.94
N LEU A 19 -26.98 -28.23 -6.07
CA LEU A 19 -27.09 -26.78 -6.27
C LEU A 19 -28.01 -26.19 -5.19
N SER A 20 -27.43 -25.41 -4.28
CA SER A 20 -28.17 -24.46 -3.46
C SER A 20 -27.81 -23.06 -3.93
N ALA A 21 -28.75 -22.38 -4.57
CA ALA A 21 -28.57 -20.99 -4.98
C ALA A 21 -28.54 -20.11 -3.71
N LEU A 22 -27.35 -19.62 -3.34
CA LEU A 22 -27.22 -18.54 -2.37
C LEU A 22 -27.06 -17.22 -3.11
N ILE A 23 -27.97 -16.28 -2.82
CA ILE A 23 -27.82 -14.87 -3.14
C ILE A 23 -26.66 -14.34 -2.30
N VAL A 24 -25.52 -14.09 -2.94
CA VAL A 24 -24.39 -13.41 -2.33
C VAL A 24 -24.78 -11.94 -2.20
N MET A 25 -25.04 -11.48 -0.97
CA MET A 25 -24.85 -10.07 -0.67
C MET A 25 -23.35 -9.79 -0.83
N LEU A 26 -22.97 -9.11 -1.91
CA LEU A 26 -21.66 -8.47 -1.99
C LEU A 26 -21.58 -7.44 -0.86
N VAL A 27 -21.06 -7.83 0.29
CA VAL A 27 -20.23 -6.90 1.04
C VAL A 27 -18.98 -6.76 0.19
N VAL A 28 -18.91 -5.68 -0.59
CA VAL A 28 -17.66 -5.25 -1.20
C VAL A 28 -16.75 -4.87 -0.04
N ALA A 29 -16.05 -5.85 0.51
CA ALA A 29 -14.84 -5.58 1.27
C ALA A 29 -13.94 -4.80 0.30
N GLN A 30 -13.63 -3.56 0.67
CA GLN A 30 -12.60 -2.80 -0.02
C GLN A 30 -11.37 -3.72 -0.14
N PRO A 31 -10.65 -3.75 -1.28
CA PRO A 31 -9.38 -4.44 -1.29
C PRO A 31 -8.56 -3.81 -0.16
N ALA A 32 -8.27 -4.60 0.87
CA ALA A 32 -7.24 -4.25 1.83
C ALA A 32 -6.03 -3.90 0.96
N PHE A 33 -5.52 -2.68 1.09
CA PHE A 33 -4.38 -2.29 0.29
C PHE A 33 -3.24 -3.27 0.61
N ALA A 34 -2.77 -4.01 -0.40
CA ALA A 34 -1.80 -5.07 -0.24
C ALA A 34 -0.47 -4.48 0.26
N GLY A 35 -0.13 -4.73 1.52
CA GLY A 35 1.13 -4.30 2.13
C GLY A 35 1.32 -2.78 2.21
N ASP A 36 2.54 -2.34 2.47
CA ASP A 36 2.94 -0.94 2.50
C ASP A 36 3.70 -0.49 1.22
N LYS A 37 4.22 -1.40 0.37
CA LYS A 37 5.04 -1.02 -0.81
C LYS A 37 4.32 -0.15 -1.83
N TRP A 38 3.00 -0.29 -1.97
CA TRP A 38 2.20 0.57 -2.86
C TRP A 38 2.28 2.06 -2.50
N ARG A 39 2.69 2.37 -1.27
CA ARG A 39 2.82 3.72 -0.71
C ARG A 39 4.09 4.42 -1.17
N PHE A 40 5.12 3.66 -1.54
CA PHE A 40 6.46 4.16 -1.86
C PHE A 40 6.61 4.51 -3.34
N GLY A 41 7.09 5.71 -3.61
CA GLY A 41 7.43 6.20 -4.94
C GLY A 41 8.71 7.02 -4.96
N PHE A 42 8.99 7.65 -6.11
CA PHE A 42 10.09 8.59 -6.25
C PHE A 42 9.78 9.69 -7.29
N GLY A 43 10.40 10.85 -7.10
CA GLY A 43 10.39 11.94 -8.07
C GLY A 43 11.48 11.72 -9.13
N ALA A 44 11.08 11.45 -10.38
CA ALA A 44 12.00 11.16 -11.48
C ALA A 44 12.36 12.43 -12.25
N ASN A 45 13.39 13.15 -11.76
CA ASN A 45 13.88 14.41 -12.34
C ASN A 45 14.73 14.21 -13.61
N ARG A 46 14.92 12.95 -14.03
CA ARG A 46 15.53 12.55 -15.30
C ARG A 46 14.82 11.33 -15.86
N LYS A 47 15.11 11.01 -17.12
CA LYS A 47 14.59 9.85 -17.81
C LYS A 47 14.96 8.56 -17.08
N LEU A 48 13.96 7.90 -16.50
CA LEU A 48 14.14 6.72 -15.66
C LEU A 48 14.90 5.58 -16.36
N THR A 49 14.64 5.38 -17.65
CA THR A 49 15.28 4.32 -18.46
C THR A 49 16.78 4.53 -18.70
N ASP A 50 17.34 5.67 -18.31
CA ASP A 50 18.79 5.89 -18.37
C ASP A 50 19.53 5.22 -17.19
N TYR A 51 18.80 4.66 -16.21
CA TYR A 51 19.32 4.05 -15.00
C TYR A 51 18.93 2.57 -14.95
N PRO A 52 19.76 1.62 -15.42
CA PRO A 52 19.34 0.23 -15.64
C PRO A 52 18.83 -0.47 -14.38
N ASP A 53 19.32 -0.09 -13.20
CA ASP A 53 18.95 -0.69 -11.92
C ASP A 53 17.70 -0.07 -11.27
N TRP A 54 17.02 0.88 -11.94
CA TRP A 54 15.77 1.47 -11.42
C TRP A 54 14.71 0.44 -10.99
N PRO A 55 14.50 -0.71 -11.70
CA PRO A 55 13.50 -1.69 -11.28
C PRO A 55 13.82 -2.30 -9.91
N THR A 56 15.10 -2.31 -9.51
CA THR A 56 15.54 -2.91 -8.24
C THR A 56 15.14 -2.07 -7.03
N LEU A 57 14.75 -0.80 -7.21
CA LEU A 57 14.28 0.05 -6.11
C LEU A 57 13.02 -0.49 -5.44
N GLY A 58 12.19 -1.26 -6.15
CA GLY A 58 10.96 -1.87 -5.61
C GLY A 58 9.82 -0.88 -5.35
N ALA A 59 9.92 0.37 -5.82
CA ALA A 59 8.85 1.36 -5.71
C ALA A 59 7.62 0.96 -6.52
N SER A 60 6.47 1.57 -6.21
CA SER A 60 5.19 1.27 -6.88
C SER A 60 4.66 2.40 -7.76
N TRP A 61 5.19 3.61 -7.60
CA TRP A 61 4.74 4.77 -8.36
C TRP A 61 5.83 5.83 -8.55
N PHE A 62 5.63 6.71 -9.52
CA PHE A 62 6.53 7.82 -9.79
C PHE A 62 5.79 9.02 -10.38
N HIS A 63 6.43 10.18 -10.32
CA HIS A 63 6.01 11.39 -11.04
C HIS A 63 7.24 12.13 -11.59
N ILE A 64 7.01 13.08 -12.51
CA ILE A 64 8.07 13.78 -13.26
C ILE A 64 7.82 15.29 -13.41
N TRP A 65 6.94 15.87 -12.60
CA TRP A 65 6.51 17.28 -12.73
C TRP A 65 5.95 17.66 -14.11
N GLY A 66 5.36 16.69 -14.82
CA GLY A 66 4.79 16.91 -16.14
C GLY A 66 3.69 15.89 -16.46
N PRO A 67 2.95 16.11 -17.55
CA PRO A 67 1.74 15.33 -17.80
C PRO A 67 2.02 13.96 -18.39
N TYR A 68 3.23 13.70 -18.92
CA TYR A 68 3.57 12.44 -19.60
C TYR A 68 5.07 12.14 -19.57
N PRO A 69 5.48 10.88 -19.34
CA PRO A 69 6.87 10.49 -19.52
C PRO A 69 7.22 10.32 -21.00
N SER A 70 8.35 10.87 -21.43
CA SER A 70 8.87 10.71 -22.80
C SER A 70 9.38 9.28 -23.10
N TYR A 71 9.32 8.37 -22.12
CA TYR A 71 9.83 7.00 -22.16
C TYR A 71 8.79 5.99 -21.66
N ASN A 72 9.05 4.70 -21.86
CA ASN A 72 8.16 3.61 -21.43
C ASN A 72 8.69 2.98 -20.14
N VAL A 73 7.80 2.86 -19.16
CA VAL A 73 8.03 2.26 -17.85
C VAL A 73 6.87 1.31 -17.59
N SER A 74 7.17 0.08 -17.19
CA SER A 74 6.18 -0.91 -16.77
C SER A 74 6.28 -1.12 -15.26
N GLY A 75 5.21 -1.62 -14.64
CA GLY A 75 5.22 -1.98 -13.22
C GLY A 75 5.13 -0.81 -12.24
N LEU A 76 5.11 0.45 -12.70
CA LEU A 76 4.90 1.63 -11.86
C LEU A 76 3.63 2.37 -12.25
N THR A 77 2.90 2.85 -11.24
CA THR A 77 1.82 3.82 -11.44
C THR A 77 2.42 5.21 -11.70
N PHE A 78 1.99 5.87 -12.77
CA PHE A 78 2.38 7.23 -13.07
C PHE A 78 1.35 8.24 -12.53
N PHE A 79 1.81 9.27 -11.82
CA PHE A 79 1.00 10.39 -11.38
C PHE A 79 1.29 11.61 -12.28
N PRO A 80 0.45 11.87 -13.31
CA PRO A 80 0.65 13.00 -14.19
C PRO A 80 0.44 14.32 -13.45
N MET A 81 1.26 15.31 -13.78
CA MET A 81 1.14 16.67 -13.25
C MET A 81 0.93 17.67 -14.38
N VAL A 82 0.02 18.61 -14.19
CA VAL A 82 -0.23 19.72 -15.12
C VAL A 82 0.02 21.04 -14.45
N ALA A 83 0.38 22.05 -15.25
CA ALA A 83 0.53 23.42 -14.79
C ALA A 83 1.57 23.56 -13.67
N ALA A 84 2.62 22.74 -13.75
CA ALA A 84 3.66 22.64 -12.74
C ALA A 84 4.39 23.99 -12.57
N TYR A 85 4.83 24.62 -13.66
CA TYR A 85 5.65 25.84 -13.66
C TYR A 85 5.35 26.79 -14.83
N GLY A 86 6.04 27.93 -14.86
CA GLY A 86 6.12 28.83 -16.01
C GLY A 86 5.00 29.88 -16.06
N ASP A 87 3.82 29.50 -16.56
CA ASP A 87 2.66 30.38 -16.64
C ASP A 87 1.76 30.21 -15.42
N LEU A 88 1.27 31.33 -14.87
CA LEU A 88 0.41 31.34 -13.69
C LEU A 88 -0.83 30.46 -13.89
N MET A 89 -1.43 30.48 -15.09
CA MET A 89 -2.60 29.67 -15.42
C MET A 89 -2.26 28.37 -16.15
N GLY A 90 -0.97 28.09 -16.35
CA GLY A 90 -0.47 26.94 -17.12
C GLY A 90 -0.78 27.02 -18.62
N THR A 91 -0.05 26.24 -19.41
CA THR A 91 -0.02 26.33 -20.88
C THR A 91 -0.68 25.16 -21.58
N GLU A 92 -0.85 24.02 -20.91
CA GLU A 92 -1.42 22.83 -21.51
C GLU A 92 -2.92 23.02 -21.85
N THR A 93 -3.32 22.52 -23.01
CA THR A 93 -4.69 22.58 -23.53
C THR A 93 -5.32 21.19 -23.59
N LEU A 94 -6.65 21.13 -23.75
CA LEU A 94 -7.35 19.86 -23.98
C LEU A 94 -6.76 19.10 -25.16
N GLU A 95 -6.47 19.80 -26.26
CA GLU A 95 -5.88 19.21 -27.47
C GLU A 95 -4.49 18.62 -27.19
N SER A 96 -3.60 19.38 -26.53
CA SER A 96 -2.25 18.89 -26.23
C SER A 96 -2.27 17.68 -25.29
N LEU A 97 -3.15 17.70 -24.28
CA LEU A 97 -3.27 16.59 -23.33
C LEU A 97 -3.93 15.37 -23.98
N GLN A 98 -4.94 15.55 -24.85
CA GLN A 98 -5.55 14.45 -25.59
C GLN A 98 -4.56 13.81 -26.57
N GLN A 99 -3.72 14.61 -27.23
CA GLN A 99 -2.65 14.10 -28.10
C GLN A 99 -1.66 13.24 -27.31
N GLN A 100 -1.27 13.68 -26.11
CA GLN A 100 -0.36 12.94 -25.23
C GLN A 100 -1.00 11.64 -24.71
N TYR A 101 -2.28 11.69 -24.31
CA TYR A 101 -3.05 10.50 -23.95
C TYR A 101 -3.05 9.49 -25.11
N ASN A 102 -3.38 9.93 -26.32
CA ASN A 102 -3.46 9.06 -27.50
C ASN A 102 -2.11 8.41 -27.82
N TRP A 103 -1.01 9.11 -27.54
CA TRP A 103 0.33 8.58 -27.76
C TRP A 103 0.70 7.48 -26.74
N LYS A 104 0.24 7.60 -25.48
CA LYS A 104 0.58 6.66 -24.40
C LYS A 104 -0.59 6.39 -23.45
N PRO A 105 -1.67 5.73 -23.91
CA PRO A 105 -2.87 5.52 -23.10
C PRO A 105 -2.64 4.66 -21.86
N GLN A 106 -1.59 3.83 -21.85
CA GLN A 106 -1.23 2.96 -20.73
C GLN A 106 -0.93 3.70 -19.42
N TYR A 107 -0.58 4.99 -19.48
CA TYR A 107 -0.30 5.81 -18.30
C TYR A 107 -1.54 6.47 -17.70
N TYR A 108 -2.69 6.37 -18.36
CA TYR A 108 -3.92 7.03 -17.95
C TYR A 108 -5.10 6.04 -17.84
N PRO A 109 -4.94 4.93 -17.11
CA PRO A 109 -6.05 4.01 -16.87
C PRO A 109 -7.23 4.72 -16.17
N PRO A 110 -8.45 4.14 -16.22
CA PRO A 110 -9.57 4.67 -15.47
C PRO A 110 -9.21 4.92 -14.00
N GLY A 111 -9.60 6.07 -13.45
CA GLY A 111 -9.29 6.43 -12.07
C GLY A 111 -7.93 7.07 -11.81
N THR A 112 -7.11 7.36 -12.85
CA THR A 112 -5.85 8.11 -12.70
C THR A 112 -6.03 9.38 -11.88
N VAL A 113 -5.10 9.60 -10.95
CA VAL A 113 -5.00 10.81 -10.13
C VAL A 113 -4.08 11.81 -10.82
N TRP A 114 -4.61 12.97 -11.17
CA TRP A 114 -3.85 14.08 -11.75
C TRP A 114 -3.47 15.09 -10.68
N ILE A 115 -2.20 15.46 -10.62
CA ILE A 115 -1.71 16.53 -9.73
C ILE A 115 -1.81 17.86 -10.47
N ILE A 116 -2.49 18.84 -9.87
CA ILE A 116 -2.63 20.18 -10.46
C ILE A 116 -1.72 21.18 -9.74
N SER A 117 -0.62 21.52 -10.42
CA SER A 117 0.50 22.37 -9.96
C SER A 117 1.51 21.70 -9.01
N ASN A 118 2.65 22.35 -8.77
CA ASN A 118 3.74 21.80 -7.94
C ASN A 118 3.94 22.57 -6.62
N GLU A 119 4.47 23.80 -6.63
CA GLU A 119 4.85 24.53 -5.40
C GLU A 119 4.37 25.98 -5.45
N LEU A 120 3.08 26.17 -5.26
CA LEU A 120 2.38 27.42 -5.58
C LEU A 120 2.86 28.61 -4.75
N GLU A 121 3.31 28.37 -3.52
CA GLU A 121 3.85 29.40 -2.63
C GLU A 121 5.34 29.69 -2.85
N TYR A 122 6.03 28.89 -3.66
CA TYR A 122 7.47 28.99 -3.92
C TYR A 122 7.76 29.53 -5.32
N ASP A 123 6.83 29.33 -6.25
CA ASP A 123 6.94 29.82 -7.61
C ASP A 123 6.68 31.33 -7.71
N THR A 124 7.53 31.99 -8.50
CA THR A 124 7.32 33.36 -8.97
C THR A 124 6.91 33.33 -10.43
N PHE A 125 5.71 33.82 -10.73
CA PHE A 125 5.16 33.83 -12.08
C PHE A 125 5.43 35.17 -12.76
N CYS A 126 5.95 35.11 -13.99
CA CYS A 126 6.21 36.26 -14.85
C CYS A 126 5.26 36.33 -16.06
N THR A 127 4.37 35.34 -16.23
CA THR A 127 3.33 35.35 -17.26
C THR A 127 2.01 34.84 -16.72
N LYS A 128 0.90 35.32 -17.29
CA LYS A 128 -0.46 34.85 -17.02
C LYS A 128 -1.22 34.72 -18.34
N ASN A 129 -1.64 33.50 -18.69
CA ASN A 129 -2.27 33.20 -19.98
C ASN A 129 -1.39 33.62 -21.18
N GLY A 130 -0.07 33.45 -21.07
CA GLY A 130 0.89 33.82 -22.12
C GLY A 130 1.21 35.32 -22.21
N ALA A 131 0.51 36.18 -21.45
CA ALA A 131 0.82 37.60 -21.38
C ALA A 131 1.81 37.90 -20.24
N PRO A 132 2.73 38.89 -20.38
CA PRO A 132 3.63 39.29 -19.31
C PRO A 132 2.90 39.73 -18.03
N LEU A 133 3.39 39.30 -16.88
CA LEU A 133 2.96 39.72 -15.54
C LEU A 133 4.10 40.52 -14.90
N ASN A 134 3.93 41.85 -14.79
CA ASN A 134 4.96 42.76 -14.30
C ASN A 134 4.42 43.64 -13.14
N PRO A 135 5.01 43.59 -11.93
CA PRO A 135 6.14 42.73 -11.55
C PRO A 135 5.75 41.25 -11.53
N CYS A 136 6.74 40.37 -11.72
CA CYS A 136 6.54 38.96 -11.45
C CYS A 136 6.15 38.76 -9.97
N ARG A 137 5.25 37.82 -9.69
CA ARG A 137 4.72 37.62 -8.33
C ARG A 137 4.26 36.18 -8.09
N GLY A 138 4.08 35.85 -6.82
CA GLY A 138 3.40 34.63 -6.42
C GLY A 138 1.92 34.62 -6.84
N ILE A 139 1.36 33.42 -6.93
CA ILE A 139 -0.07 33.21 -7.18
C ILE A 139 -0.88 33.56 -5.92
N THR A 140 -2.13 33.97 -6.08
CA THR A 140 -3.06 34.18 -4.95
C THR A 140 -3.94 32.95 -4.72
N PRO A 141 -4.59 32.80 -3.54
CA PRO A 141 -5.53 31.70 -3.30
C PRO A 141 -6.65 31.61 -4.35
N THR A 142 -7.24 32.75 -4.72
CA THR A 142 -8.28 32.82 -5.74
C THR A 142 -7.77 32.38 -7.11
N GLU A 143 -6.57 32.82 -7.51
CA GLU A 143 -5.99 32.42 -8.79
C GLU A 143 -5.62 30.95 -8.82
N TYR A 144 -5.16 30.37 -7.71
CA TYR A 144 -4.95 28.93 -7.67
C TYR A 144 -6.27 28.16 -7.75
N ALA A 145 -7.32 28.63 -7.07
CA ALA A 145 -8.64 28.03 -7.19
C ALA A 145 -9.16 28.07 -8.65
N GLU A 146 -8.93 29.18 -9.38
CA GLU A 146 -9.19 29.30 -10.82
C GLU A 146 -8.34 28.34 -11.66
N LYS A 147 -7.03 28.26 -11.38
CA LYS A 147 -6.10 27.35 -12.06
C LYS A 147 -6.54 25.90 -11.87
N PHE A 148 -6.87 25.50 -10.65
CA PHE A 148 -7.37 24.17 -10.36
C PHE A 148 -8.68 23.87 -11.10
N LYS A 149 -9.65 24.79 -11.06
CA LYS A 149 -10.91 24.64 -11.79
C LYS A 149 -10.70 24.48 -13.30
N LYS A 150 -9.83 25.30 -13.91
CA LYS A 150 -9.47 25.19 -15.34
C LYS A 150 -9.00 23.77 -15.68
N TYR A 151 -8.04 23.23 -14.93
CA TYR A 151 -7.51 21.90 -15.23
C TYR A 151 -8.45 20.76 -14.85
N TYR A 152 -9.23 20.90 -13.78
CA TYR A 152 -10.32 19.98 -13.46
C TYR A 152 -11.27 19.84 -14.65
N ASP A 153 -11.70 20.96 -15.25
CA ASP A 153 -12.62 20.96 -16.38
C ASP A 153 -11.99 20.41 -17.67
N ILE A 154 -10.73 20.74 -17.94
CA ILE A 154 -9.99 20.19 -19.11
C ILE A 154 -9.83 18.67 -18.98
N ILE A 155 -9.33 18.19 -17.85
CA ILE A 155 -9.01 16.77 -17.64
C ILE A 155 -10.28 15.92 -17.66
N ARG A 156 -11.41 16.42 -17.14
CA ARG A 156 -12.71 15.74 -17.21
C ARG A 156 -13.20 15.49 -18.64
N GLN A 157 -12.75 16.29 -19.61
CA GLN A 157 -13.12 16.16 -21.02
C GLN A 157 -12.27 15.15 -21.79
N LEU A 158 -11.11 14.74 -21.26
CA LEU A 158 -10.23 13.76 -21.91
C LEU A 158 -10.98 12.45 -22.19
N GLN A 159 -10.83 11.92 -23.39
CA GLN A 159 -11.46 10.67 -23.79
C GLN A 159 -10.45 9.52 -23.76
N PRO A 160 -10.89 8.30 -23.37
CA PRO A 160 -12.26 7.91 -23.01
C PRO A 160 -12.57 7.99 -21.49
N TYR A 161 -11.58 8.27 -20.65
CA TYR A 161 -11.68 8.04 -19.19
C TYR A 161 -11.74 9.31 -18.35
N GLY A 162 -11.80 10.50 -18.93
CA GLY A 162 -11.78 11.79 -18.22
C GLY A 162 -12.80 11.89 -17.09
N SER A 163 -13.99 11.31 -17.28
CA SER A 163 -15.06 11.25 -16.27
C SER A 163 -14.72 10.38 -15.05
N THR A 164 -13.71 9.53 -15.14
CA THR A 164 -13.27 8.64 -14.05
C THR A 164 -12.06 9.20 -13.29
N TYR A 165 -11.38 10.19 -13.83
CA TYR A 165 -10.15 10.73 -13.25
C TYR A 165 -10.39 11.44 -11.93
N LYS A 166 -9.36 11.39 -11.09
CA LYS A 166 -9.30 11.95 -9.74
C LYS A 166 -8.28 13.09 -9.68
N PHE A 167 -8.39 13.95 -8.69
CA PHE A 167 -7.61 15.18 -8.62
C PHE A 167 -6.85 15.34 -7.32
N ALA A 168 -5.54 15.55 -7.44
CA ALA A 168 -4.67 16.00 -6.38
C ALA A 168 -4.34 17.48 -6.53
N ILE A 169 -4.25 18.19 -5.41
CA ILE A 169 -3.74 19.57 -5.41
C ILE A 169 -2.21 19.57 -5.57
N GLY A 170 -1.65 20.71 -5.97
CA GLY A 170 -0.23 20.99 -5.83
C GLY A 170 0.13 21.24 -4.37
N PHE A 171 1.42 21.20 -4.05
CA PHE A 171 1.86 21.52 -2.70
C PHE A 171 1.55 22.97 -2.33
N ILE A 172 0.92 23.08 -1.16
CA ILE A 172 0.61 24.30 -0.42
C ILE A 172 0.79 23.95 1.05
N ASN A 173 1.44 24.79 1.83
CA ASN A 173 1.61 24.62 3.26
C ASN A 173 0.28 24.77 4.01
N ALA A 174 0.21 24.12 5.17
CA ALA A 174 -0.91 24.25 6.09
C ALA A 174 -0.83 25.53 6.95
N ILE A 175 0.34 26.16 6.99
CA ILE A 175 0.65 27.36 7.77
C ILE A 175 1.25 28.41 6.86
N ALA A 176 0.99 29.68 7.17
CA ALA A 176 1.62 30.79 6.46
C ALA A 176 3.08 30.96 6.95
N GLU A 177 3.97 31.28 6.02
CA GLU A 177 5.39 31.54 6.30
C GLU A 177 5.75 32.98 5.90
N PRO A 178 6.82 33.56 6.44
CA PRO A 178 7.34 34.84 5.95
C PRO A 178 7.60 34.78 4.43
N GLY A 179 6.90 35.63 3.66
CA GLY A 179 6.97 35.63 2.19
C GLY A 179 6.01 34.65 1.49
N ARG A 180 5.26 33.83 2.23
CA ARG A 180 4.24 32.89 1.73
C ARG A 180 2.92 33.11 2.48
N PRO A 181 2.09 34.04 2.00
CA PRO A 181 1.07 34.66 2.84
C PRO A 181 -0.24 33.89 2.93
N PHE A 182 -0.38 32.70 2.31
CA PHE A 182 -1.63 31.96 2.30
C PHE A 182 -1.43 30.48 2.55
N THR A 183 -2.46 29.84 3.07
CA THR A 183 -2.46 28.44 3.50
C THR A 183 -3.37 27.60 2.62
N LEU A 184 -3.29 26.28 2.82
CA LEU A 184 -4.28 25.34 2.29
C LEU A 184 -5.73 25.77 2.58
N ALA A 185 -6.00 26.26 3.79
CA ALA A 185 -7.34 26.68 4.19
C ALA A 185 -7.84 27.86 3.34
N ASP A 186 -6.97 28.83 3.06
CA ASP A 186 -7.31 30.01 2.26
C ASP A 186 -7.68 29.65 0.81
N VAL A 187 -7.00 28.67 0.22
CA VAL A 187 -7.32 28.15 -1.12
C VAL A 187 -8.68 27.46 -1.14
N LEU A 188 -8.95 26.59 -0.16
CA LEU A 188 -10.21 25.87 -0.06
C LEU A 188 -11.38 26.85 0.12
N ASP A 189 -11.20 27.86 0.97
CA ASP A 189 -12.20 28.91 1.19
C ASP A 189 -12.39 29.79 -0.04
N ALA A 190 -11.32 30.15 -0.75
CA ALA A 190 -11.40 30.91 -1.99
C ALA A 190 -12.17 30.16 -3.08
N TYR A 191 -11.97 28.84 -3.20
CA TYR A 191 -12.74 28.01 -4.12
C TYR A 191 -14.23 28.01 -3.73
N LYS A 192 -14.53 27.72 -2.47
CA LYS A 192 -15.91 27.65 -1.97
C LYS A 192 -16.65 28.97 -2.10
N ALA A 193 -15.99 30.08 -1.77
CA ALA A 193 -16.56 31.42 -1.92
C ALA A 193 -16.91 31.74 -3.38
N ARG A 194 -16.14 31.21 -4.34
CA ARG A 194 -16.33 31.51 -5.76
C ARG A 194 -17.37 30.64 -6.45
N TRP A 195 -17.42 29.35 -6.15
CA TRP A 195 -18.32 28.40 -6.84
C TRP A 195 -19.47 27.88 -5.96
N GLY A 196 -19.52 28.24 -4.68
CA GLY A 196 -20.57 27.81 -3.75
C GLY A 196 -20.52 26.33 -3.38
N VAL A 197 -19.48 25.61 -3.81
CA VAL A 197 -19.26 24.18 -3.57
C VAL A 197 -17.84 23.94 -3.09
N ASP A 198 -17.65 22.85 -2.35
CA ASP A 198 -16.32 22.45 -1.90
C ASP A 198 -15.42 22.12 -3.09
N MET A 199 -14.13 22.41 -2.96
CA MET A 199 -13.13 22.10 -3.99
C MET A 199 -13.07 20.58 -4.20
N PRO A 200 -13.19 20.08 -5.46
CA PRO A 200 -13.31 18.66 -5.73
C PRO A 200 -11.94 17.97 -5.70
N VAL A 201 -11.33 17.95 -4.52
CA VAL A 201 -10.04 17.32 -4.24
C VAL A 201 -10.27 15.87 -3.80
N ASP A 202 -9.67 14.94 -4.53
CA ASP A 202 -9.67 13.51 -4.21
C ASP A 202 -8.46 13.09 -3.39
N MET A 203 -7.35 13.83 -3.49
CA MET A 203 -6.11 13.56 -2.77
C MET A 203 -5.40 14.87 -2.44
N PHE A 204 -4.92 15.01 -1.21
CA PHE A 204 -4.11 16.16 -0.83
C PHE A 204 -2.64 15.86 -1.06
N ASN A 205 -1.85 16.91 -1.34
CA ASN A 205 -0.43 16.80 -1.60
C ASN A 205 0.39 17.73 -0.70
N LEU A 206 1.57 17.26 -0.31
CA LEU A 206 2.50 17.98 0.55
C LEU A 206 3.95 17.72 0.10
N HIS A 207 4.87 18.66 0.36
CA HIS A 207 6.32 18.44 0.30
C HIS A 207 6.90 18.56 1.71
N VAL A 208 7.76 17.62 2.12
CA VAL A 208 8.36 17.65 3.47
C VAL A 208 9.81 17.19 3.42
N TYR A 209 10.71 18.05 3.87
CA TYR A 209 12.14 17.84 3.79
C TYR A 209 12.81 17.90 5.15
N GLY A 210 13.85 17.08 5.33
CA GLY A 210 14.88 17.29 6.33
C GLY A 210 15.98 18.21 5.79
N PHE A 211 16.73 18.87 6.68
CA PHE A 211 17.84 19.75 6.32
C PHE A 211 19.16 19.30 6.94
N GLY A 212 19.25 18.03 7.36
CA GLY A 212 20.48 17.44 7.88
C GLY A 212 20.77 17.74 9.35
N ARG A 213 19.79 18.22 10.12
CA ARG A 213 19.89 18.35 11.59
C ARG A 213 18.98 17.35 12.27
N ASP A 214 19.43 16.77 13.38
CA ASP A 214 18.65 15.78 14.14
C ASP A 214 17.29 16.32 14.60
N ILE A 215 17.21 17.62 14.90
CA ILE A 215 15.98 18.30 15.29
C ILE A 215 14.98 18.45 14.14
N ASP A 216 15.40 18.40 12.87
CA ASP A 216 14.49 18.66 11.75
C ASP A 216 13.36 17.63 11.70
N PHE A 217 13.60 16.40 12.14
CA PHE A 217 12.57 15.37 12.13
C PHE A 217 11.40 15.69 13.08
N ASP A 218 11.70 15.92 14.35
CA ASP A 218 10.66 16.11 15.38
C ASP A 218 10.05 17.51 15.37
N TYR A 219 10.78 18.51 14.87
CA TYR A 219 10.36 19.91 14.91
C TYR A 219 9.92 20.47 13.56
N VAL A 220 10.26 19.82 12.45
CA VAL A 220 9.83 20.26 11.10
C VAL A 220 9.04 19.15 10.41
N PHE A 221 9.64 17.98 10.21
CA PHE A 221 9.03 16.91 9.41
C PHE A 221 7.69 16.44 9.97
N VAL A 222 7.65 16.03 11.24
CA VAL A 222 6.43 15.56 11.90
C VAL A 222 5.38 16.68 12.08
N PRO A 223 5.73 17.88 12.59
CA PRO A 223 4.78 18.98 12.74
C PRO A 223 4.15 19.44 11.42
N THR A 224 4.91 19.50 10.32
CA THR A 224 4.36 19.88 9.01
C THR A 224 3.24 18.93 8.58
N ILE A 225 3.45 17.62 8.70
CA ILE A 225 2.47 16.59 8.30
C ILE A 225 1.26 16.60 9.23
N THR A 226 1.49 16.63 10.54
CA THR A 226 0.41 16.59 11.54
C THR A 226 -0.47 17.85 11.50
N THR A 227 0.13 19.03 11.30
CA THR A 227 -0.59 20.29 11.12
C THR A 227 -1.43 20.28 9.85
N TYR A 228 -0.86 19.76 8.75
CA TYR A 228 -1.60 19.61 7.50
C TYR A 228 -2.82 18.71 7.66
N ARG A 229 -2.66 17.58 8.34
CA ARG A 229 -3.77 16.68 8.67
C ARG A 229 -4.83 17.32 9.57
N GLN A 230 -4.41 18.16 10.51
CA GLN A 230 -5.36 18.92 11.33
C GLN A 230 -6.19 19.89 10.47
N VAL A 231 -5.56 20.61 9.53
CA VAL A 231 -6.29 21.50 8.61
C VAL A 231 -7.25 20.71 7.72
N MET A 232 -6.82 19.58 7.16
CA MET A 232 -7.70 18.68 6.40
C MET A 232 -8.91 18.26 7.23
N ALA A 233 -8.70 17.79 8.47
CA ALA A 233 -9.79 17.38 9.35
C ALA A 233 -10.75 18.54 9.67
N ASN A 234 -10.23 19.72 10.00
CA ASN A 234 -11.02 20.92 10.29
C ASN A 234 -11.86 21.37 9.08
N LYS A 235 -11.39 21.13 7.86
CA LYS A 235 -12.09 21.43 6.61
C LYS A 235 -13.00 20.29 6.13
N GLY A 236 -13.15 19.21 6.89
CA GLY A 236 -14.01 18.07 6.55
C GLY A 236 -13.40 17.05 5.58
N TYR A 237 -12.07 17.10 5.38
CA TYR A 237 -11.33 16.24 4.46
C TYR A 237 -10.51 15.15 5.16
N ARG A 238 -10.85 14.79 6.41
CA ARG A 238 -10.16 13.72 7.16
C ARG A 238 -10.08 12.41 6.38
N ASP A 239 -11.15 12.06 5.68
CA ASP A 239 -11.30 10.79 4.96
C ASP A 239 -10.60 10.78 3.59
N LYS A 240 -9.91 11.88 3.24
CA LYS A 240 -9.15 11.99 1.99
C LYS A 240 -7.71 11.52 2.20
N PRO A 241 -7.11 10.86 1.19
CA PRO A 241 -5.71 10.47 1.23
C PRO A 241 -4.79 11.70 1.20
N LEU A 242 -3.68 11.62 1.93
CA LEU A 242 -2.56 12.55 1.86
C LEU A 242 -1.38 11.87 1.17
N MET A 243 -0.91 12.44 0.07
CA MET A 243 0.31 12.07 -0.63
C MET A 243 1.40 13.11 -0.33
N ILE A 244 2.65 12.65 -0.25
CA ILE A 244 3.81 13.54 -0.18
C ILE A 244 4.64 13.34 -1.46
N THR A 245 4.52 14.19 -2.46
CA THR A 245 5.23 14.02 -3.74
C THR A 245 6.73 14.24 -3.66
N GLU A 246 7.21 14.85 -2.57
CA GLU A 246 8.62 15.09 -2.34
C GLU A 246 8.99 14.93 -0.85
N VAL A 247 9.79 13.89 -0.56
CA VAL A 247 10.44 13.63 0.73
C VAL A 247 11.93 13.45 0.50
N GLY A 248 12.78 14.13 1.27
CA GLY A 248 14.22 13.91 1.18
C GLY A 248 15.01 14.77 2.15
N VAL A 249 16.31 14.87 1.92
CA VAL A 249 17.18 15.78 2.67
C VAL A 249 17.81 16.79 1.73
N LEU A 250 17.58 18.08 1.97
CA LEU A 250 18.07 19.16 1.12
C LEU A 250 19.33 19.79 1.71
N GLU A 251 20.48 19.49 1.10
CA GLU A 251 21.74 20.21 1.34
C GLU A 251 21.72 21.58 0.64
N GLY A 252 22.38 22.57 1.24
CA GLY A 252 22.60 23.89 0.65
C GLY A 252 21.43 24.87 0.83
N VAL A 253 20.30 24.44 1.40
CA VAL A 253 19.19 25.34 1.75
C VAL A 253 19.46 26.04 3.08
N TYR A 254 19.67 25.25 4.15
CA TYR A 254 19.99 25.76 5.49
C TYR A 254 21.30 25.21 6.05
N VAL A 255 21.74 24.05 5.57
CA VAL A 255 22.94 23.36 6.03
C VAL A 255 23.75 22.92 4.83
N SER A 256 25.06 23.16 4.87
CA SER A 256 26.02 22.67 3.88
C SER A 256 26.80 21.48 4.46
N ASN A 257 27.30 20.61 3.58
CA ASN A 257 28.15 19.45 3.94
C ASN A 257 27.46 18.46 4.89
N ILE A 258 26.22 18.10 4.59
CA ILE A 258 25.48 17.08 5.33
C ILE A 258 26.22 15.73 5.16
N PRO A 259 26.63 15.08 6.26
CA PRO A 259 27.24 13.76 6.18
C PRO A 259 26.24 12.73 5.65
N GLN A 260 26.70 11.80 4.82
CA GLN A 260 25.82 10.87 4.11
C GLN A 260 24.94 10.04 5.07
N GLU A 261 25.49 9.66 6.22
CA GLU A 261 24.79 8.90 7.26
C GLU A 261 23.53 9.60 7.77
N TYR A 262 23.49 10.92 7.84
CA TYR A 262 22.28 11.65 8.23
C TYR A 262 21.16 11.48 7.21
N VAL A 263 21.48 11.47 5.92
CA VAL A 263 20.49 11.24 4.86
C VAL A 263 19.94 9.81 4.93
N LEU A 264 20.82 8.83 5.15
CA LEU A 264 20.42 7.42 5.28
C LEU A 264 19.54 7.19 6.52
N ASN A 265 19.95 7.72 7.67
CA ASN A 265 19.20 7.63 8.92
C ASN A 265 17.87 8.37 8.83
N PHE A 266 17.84 9.54 8.20
CA PHE A 266 16.60 10.28 7.96
C PHE A 266 15.64 9.48 7.08
N MET A 267 16.13 8.84 6.00
CA MET A 267 15.29 8.01 5.14
C MET A 267 14.58 6.91 5.92
N VAL A 268 15.33 6.11 6.68
CA VAL A 268 14.79 5.00 7.48
C VAL A 268 13.77 5.53 8.48
N ARG A 269 14.14 6.57 9.25
CA ARG A 269 13.27 7.18 10.27
C ARG A 269 11.98 7.77 9.67
N ALA A 270 12.07 8.42 8.51
CA ALA A 270 10.92 8.96 7.79
C ALA A 270 10.03 7.85 7.27
N PHE A 271 10.59 6.80 6.66
CA PHE A 271 9.80 5.69 6.14
C PHE A 271 9.06 4.94 7.25
N ASP A 272 9.72 4.65 8.38
CA ASP A 272 9.08 4.02 9.53
C ASP A 272 7.91 4.84 10.05
N TRP A 273 8.10 6.16 10.20
CA TRP A 273 7.05 7.06 10.69
C TRP A 273 5.91 7.22 9.67
N LEU A 274 6.20 7.47 8.40
CA LEU A 274 5.17 7.63 7.35
C LEU A 274 4.31 6.37 7.17
N ARG A 275 4.90 5.20 7.38
CA ARG A 275 4.23 3.90 7.31
C ARG A 275 3.30 3.63 8.48
N THR A 276 3.69 4.07 9.69
CA THR A 276 3.05 3.64 10.94
C THR A 276 2.30 4.74 11.69
N ALA A 277 2.56 6.02 11.41
CA ALA A 277 1.97 7.13 12.14
C ALA A 277 0.44 7.18 11.95
N ARG A 278 -0.28 7.19 13.07
CA ARG A 278 -1.75 7.15 13.14
C ARG A 278 -2.28 8.27 14.02
N SER A 279 -3.54 8.64 13.79
CA SER A 279 -4.30 9.53 14.67
C SER A 279 -5.79 9.24 14.57
N ASP A 280 -6.43 8.99 15.70
CA ASP A 280 -7.88 8.73 15.77
C ASP A 280 -8.75 9.96 15.47
N THR A 281 -8.15 11.15 15.36
CA THR A 281 -8.84 12.41 15.09
C THR A 281 -8.52 12.97 13.71
N THR A 282 -7.30 12.77 13.22
CA THR A 282 -6.83 13.40 11.98
C THR A 282 -6.34 12.42 10.91
N GLY A 283 -6.18 11.13 11.24
CA GLY A 283 -5.81 10.08 10.30
C GLY A 283 -7.00 9.59 9.46
N MET A 284 -6.69 9.03 8.28
CA MET A 284 -7.70 8.54 7.34
C MET A 284 -8.32 7.22 7.84
N PRO A 285 -9.62 7.17 8.19
CA PRO A 285 -10.22 5.98 8.81
C PRO A 285 -10.16 4.72 7.94
N SER A 286 -10.34 4.86 6.64
CA SER A 286 -10.29 3.75 5.67
C SER A 286 -8.88 3.15 5.47
N ASP A 287 -7.85 3.74 6.06
CA ASP A 287 -6.49 3.22 6.11
C ASP A 287 -6.00 3.14 7.55
N ASN A 288 -6.87 2.60 8.43
CA ASN A 288 -6.59 2.35 9.84
C ASN A 288 -6.05 3.60 10.57
N ASN A 289 -6.63 4.77 10.28
CA ASN A 289 -6.24 6.06 10.84
C ASN A 289 -4.78 6.48 10.53
N ARG A 290 -4.14 5.98 9.47
CA ARG A 290 -2.79 6.43 9.08
C ARG A 290 -2.79 7.88 8.58
N LEU A 291 -1.72 8.61 8.92
CA LEU A 291 -1.54 10.03 8.58
C LEU A 291 -1.09 10.27 7.15
N VAL A 292 -0.43 9.34 6.46
CA VAL A 292 0.05 9.55 5.08
C VAL A 292 -0.20 8.29 4.29
N GLN A 293 -0.76 8.39 3.08
CA GLN A 293 -1.10 7.24 2.24
C GLN A 293 -0.02 6.91 1.21
N ARG A 294 0.74 7.90 0.72
CA ARG A 294 1.83 7.68 -0.25
C ARG A 294 2.91 8.73 -0.07
N TRP A 295 4.16 8.40 -0.37
CA TRP A 295 5.24 9.38 -0.46
C TRP A 295 6.23 9.02 -1.55
N ALA A 296 6.89 10.04 -2.11
CA ALA A 296 7.93 9.89 -3.10
C ALA A 296 9.26 10.45 -2.60
N TRP A 297 10.30 9.63 -2.63
CA TRP A 297 11.65 10.10 -2.35
C TRP A 297 12.11 11.08 -3.44
N PHE A 298 12.58 12.24 -3.03
CA PHE A 298 13.23 13.23 -3.87
C PHE A 298 14.76 13.15 -3.63
N ALA A 299 15.57 12.76 -4.61
CA ALA A 299 15.27 12.64 -6.03
C ALA A 299 15.86 11.37 -6.66
N LEU A 300 15.40 11.02 -7.86
CA LEU A 300 16.01 9.97 -8.65
C LEU A 300 17.50 10.25 -8.88
N THR A 301 17.88 11.50 -9.18
CA THR A 301 19.26 11.88 -9.53
C THR A 301 19.63 13.25 -8.96
N SER A 302 20.90 13.64 -9.06
CA SER A 302 21.37 14.95 -8.60
C SER A 302 20.94 16.15 -9.47
N TRP A 303 20.30 15.88 -10.62
CA TRP A 303 20.02 16.88 -11.65
C TRP A 303 19.10 18.02 -11.18
N HIS A 304 19.51 19.25 -11.48
CA HIS A 304 18.66 20.44 -11.43
C HIS A 304 18.99 21.33 -12.65
N PRO A 305 18.02 22.09 -13.21
CA PRO A 305 18.26 22.92 -14.41
C PRO A 305 19.45 23.89 -14.30
N SER A 306 19.74 24.38 -13.09
CA SER A 306 20.85 25.30 -12.83
C SER A 306 22.17 24.62 -12.42
N ASP A 307 22.11 23.37 -11.98
CA ASP A 307 23.26 22.63 -11.45
C ASP A 307 22.99 21.13 -11.47
N ASN A 308 23.77 20.39 -12.25
CA ASN A 308 23.63 18.94 -12.39
C ASN A 308 23.94 18.15 -11.10
N TYR A 309 24.58 18.78 -10.11
CA TYR A 309 25.00 18.13 -8.86
C TYR A 309 24.26 18.62 -7.62
N LYS A 310 23.24 19.49 -7.79
CA LYS A 310 22.50 20.12 -6.71
C LYS A 310 21.98 19.11 -5.67
N TRP A 311 21.45 17.97 -6.13
CA TRP A 311 20.81 16.98 -5.26
C TRP A 311 21.66 15.74 -4.98
N ARG A 312 22.98 15.81 -5.18
CA ARG A 312 23.88 14.64 -5.11
C ARG A 312 23.79 13.85 -3.81
N LYS A 313 23.53 14.51 -2.68
CA LYS A 313 23.44 13.89 -1.35
C LYS A 313 22.18 13.03 -1.12
N THR A 314 21.10 13.32 -1.84
CA THR A 314 19.78 12.66 -1.72
C THR A 314 19.42 11.84 -2.95
N ALA A 315 20.27 11.84 -3.99
CA ALA A 315 20.04 11.17 -5.26
C ALA A 315 20.06 9.64 -5.12
N LEU A 316 19.05 8.95 -5.63
CA LEU A 316 19.00 7.47 -5.68
C LEU A 316 20.03 6.88 -6.67
N PHE A 317 20.28 7.58 -7.77
CA PHE A 317 21.25 7.22 -8.79
C PHE A 317 22.24 8.35 -9.05
N ASP A 318 23.48 7.97 -9.31
CA ASP A 318 24.53 8.89 -9.72
C ASP A 318 24.29 9.35 -11.17
N ILE A 319 24.36 10.67 -11.39
CA ILE A 319 23.99 11.25 -12.69
C ILE A 319 24.98 10.90 -13.80
N ASP A 320 26.24 10.62 -13.50
CA ASP A 320 27.27 10.38 -14.51
C ASP A 320 27.41 8.90 -14.80
N THR A 321 27.64 8.10 -13.75
CA THR A 321 27.89 6.66 -13.85
C THR A 321 26.63 5.83 -14.03
N LYS A 322 25.46 6.44 -13.76
CA LYS A 322 24.13 5.79 -13.75
C LYS A 322 23.98 4.67 -12.72
N GLN A 323 24.98 4.47 -11.87
CA GLN A 323 24.98 3.47 -10.82
C GLN A 323 24.10 3.92 -9.66
N ILE A 324 23.52 2.95 -8.95
CA ILE A 324 22.81 3.19 -7.70
C ILE A 324 23.77 3.79 -6.65
N THR A 325 23.31 4.80 -5.91
CA THR A 325 24.10 5.43 -4.84
C THR A 325 23.88 4.71 -3.51
N ALA A 326 24.60 5.10 -2.45
CA ALA A 326 24.31 4.64 -1.10
C ALA A 326 22.87 4.96 -0.64
N VAL A 327 22.29 6.07 -1.12
CA VAL A 327 20.89 6.44 -0.85
C VAL A 327 19.93 5.51 -1.58
N GLY A 328 20.21 5.21 -2.85
CA GLY A 328 19.44 4.23 -3.63
C GLY A 328 19.50 2.82 -3.02
N GLU A 329 20.69 2.41 -2.55
CA GLU A 329 20.87 1.14 -1.85
C GLU A 329 20.07 1.07 -0.55
N GLN A 330 20.07 2.13 0.26
CA GLN A 330 19.27 2.20 1.48
C GLN A 330 17.77 2.14 1.16
N TYR A 331 17.32 2.85 0.12
CA TYR A 331 15.93 2.81 -0.34
C TYR A 331 15.53 1.38 -0.75
N ARG A 332 16.34 0.76 -1.62
CA ARG A 332 16.12 -0.62 -2.07
C ARG A 332 16.11 -1.61 -0.91
N ALA A 333 17.09 -1.53 -0.02
CA ALA A 333 17.21 -2.42 1.13
C ALA A 333 16.00 -2.28 2.07
N TYR A 334 15.52 -1.05 2.31
CA TYR A 334 14.32 -0.82 3.11
C TYR A 334 13.10 -1.52 2.50
N LEU A 335 12.83 -1.32 1.21
CA LEU A 335 11.68 -1.97 0.55
C LEU A 335 11.86 -3.49 0.43
N GLN A 336 13.08 -3.99 0.26
CA GLN A 336 13.33 -5.44 0.31
C GLN A 336 13.02 -6.01 1.70
N GLY A 337 13.38 -5.28 2.78
CA GLY A 337 13.11 -5.66 4.16
C GLY A 337 11.62 -5.72 4.53
N LEU A 338 10.74 -5.09 3.75
CA LEU A 338 9.28 -5.19 3.92
C LEU A 338 8.69 -6.52 3.39
N THR A 339 9.45 -7.30 2.62
CA THR A 339 8.98 -8.60 2.13
C THR A 339 9.51 -9.73 3.01
N HIS A 340 8.60 -10.51 3.55
CA HIS A 340 8.87 -11.72 4.29
C HIS A 340 8.62 -12.95 3.40
N THR A 341 9.56 -13.89 3.44
CA THR A 341 9.43 -15.19 2.77
C THR A 341 9.30 -16.27 3.83
N ILE A 342 8.19 -17.01 3.78
CA ILE A 342 7.93 -18.13 4.67
C ILE A 342 8.05 -19.42 3.86
N THR A 343 8.95 -20.29 4.30
CA THR A 343 9.18 -21.60 3.73
C THR A 343 8.69 -22.66 4.71
N THR A 344 7.70 -23.44 4.30
CA THR A 344 7.15 -24.55 5.09
C THR A 344 7.47 -25.86 4.39
N ALA A 345 8.21 -26.74 5.06
CA ALA A 345 8.42 -28.10 4.55
C ALA A 345 7.09 -28.86 4.56
N VAL A 346 6.75 -29.50 3.43
CA VAL A 346 5.52 -30.29 3.29
C VAL A 346 5.85 -31.76 3.02
N GLN A 347 5.00 -32.65 3.52
CA GLN A 347 5.17 -34.10 3.39
C GLN A 347 4.09 -34.71 2.48
N PRO A 348 4.35 -35.87 1.86
CA PRO A 348 3.31 -36.61 1.15
C PRO A 348 2.09 -36.85 2.04
N GLY A 349 0.90 -36.61 1.49
CA GLY A 349 -0.36 -36.63 2.22
C GLY A 349 -0.85 -35.23 2.57
N TRP A 350 -1.70 -35.13 3.59
CA TRP A 350 -2.31 -33.88 4.00
C TRP A 350 -1.33 -33.01 4.80
N ASN A 351 -1.31 -31.73 4.50
CA ASN A 351 -0.58 -30.69 5.24
C ASN A 351 -1.58 -29.59 5.60
N LEU A 352 -1.47 -29.04 6.82
CA LEU A 352 -2.32 -27.94 7.29
C LEU A 352 -1.50 -26.66 7.36
N LEU A 353 -1.79 -25.78 6.42
CA LEU A 353 -0.97 -24.66 6.03
C LEU A 353 -1.70 -23.32 6.23
N SER A 354 -0.93 -22.24 6.33
CA SER A 354 -1.45 -20.88 6.39
C SER A 354 -0.55 -19.89 5.66
N VAL A 355 -1.14 -18.79 5.21
CA VAL A 355 -0.42 -17.67 4.59
C VAL A 355 -0.28 -16.55 5.63
N PRO A 356 0.89 -16.36 6.27
CA PRO A 356 1.12 -15.32 7.28
C PRO A 356 1.59 -13.98 6.69
N VAL A 357 1.54 -13.81 5.37
CA VAL A 357 2.02 -12.61 4.64
C VAL A 357 0.97 -12.11 3.67
N GLU A 358 0.92 -10.81 3.42
CA GLU A 358 0.03 -10.21 2.42
C GLU A 358 0.54 -10.50 1.01
N LEU A 359 -0.24 -11.24 0.22
CA LEU A 359 0.16 -11.67 -1.12
C LEU A 359 -0.24 -10.66 -2.18
N SER A 360 0.55 -10.58 -3.26
CA SER A 360 0.20 -9.81 -4.46
C SER A 360 -0.97 -10.43 -5.25
N SER A 361 -1.20 -11.74 -5.09
CA SER A 361 -2.33 -12.48 -5.64
C SER A 361 -2.77 -13.58 -4.69
N TYR A 362 -4.07 -13.68 -4.49
CA TYR A 362 -4.72 -14.71 -3.68
C TYR A 362 -5.37 -15.82 -4.51
N ALA A 363 -5.17 -15.83 -5.84
CA ALA A 363 -5.58 -16.93 -6.69
C ALA A 363 -4.90 -18.22 -6.22
N ILE A 364 -5.67 -19.29 -6.03
CA ILE A 364 -5.15 -20.51 -5.38
C ILE A 364 -3.96 -21.11 -6.16
N THR A 365 -3.94 -20.95 -7.48
CA THR A 365 -2.83 -21.38 -8.34
C THR A 365 -1.54 -20.60 -8.10
N ASP A 366 -1.66 -19.32 -7.76
CA ASP A 366 -0.52 -18.46 -7.46
C ASP A 366 -0.01 -18.75 -6.04
N VAL A 367 -0.93 -18.91 -5.08
CA VAL A 367 -0.65 -19.30 -3.69
C VAL A 367 0.10 -20.63 -3.61
N LEU A 368 -0.24 -21.61 -4.46
CA LEU A 368 0.37 -22.95 -4.48
C LEU A 368 1.44 -23.10 -5.57
N SER A 369 1.88 -22.00 -6.20
CA SER A 369 2.79 -22.05 -7.35
C SER A 369 4.13 -22.73 -7.05
N SER A 370 4.68 -22.58 -5.84
CA SER A 370 5.94 -23.23 -5.45
C SER A 370 5.82 -24.76 -5.33
N LEU A 371 4.59 -25.28 -5.22
CA LEU A 371 4.29 -26.71 -5.17
C LEU A 371 3.80 -27.23 -6.53
N ALA A 372 3.95 -26.47 -7.62
CA ALA A 372 3.46 -26.88 -8.94
C ALA A 372 4.01 -28.28 -9.32
N GLY A 373 3.10 -29.25 -9.48
CA GLY A 373 3.43 -30.64 -9.77
C GLY A 373 3.58 -31.56 -8.55
N SER A 374 3.63 -31.03 -7.33
CA SER A 374 3.77 -31.79 -6.07
C SER A 374 2.52 -31.74 -5.18
N TYR A 375 1.36 -31.28 -5.67
CA TYR A 375 0.06 -31.38 -4.99
C TYR A 375 -1.07 -31.75 -5.96
N ASP A 376 -2.19 -32.24 -5.43
CA ASP A 376 -3.36 -32.59 -6.24
C ASP A 376 -4.71 -32.09 -5.69
N LEU A 377 -4.80 -31.77 -4.40
CA LEU A 377 -6.01 -31.22 -3.77
C LEU A 377 -5.67 -30.10 -2.80
N ALA A 378 -6.53 -29.09 -2.74
CA ALA A 378 -6.55 -28.10 -1.67
C ALA A 378 -7.98 -27.83 -1.19
N TYR A 379 -8.13 -27.59 0.12
CA TYR A 379 -9.40 -27.31 0.76
C TYR A 379 -9.27 -26.18 1.78
N THR A 380 -10.29 -25.33 1.83
CA THR A 380 -10.53 -24.44 2.96
C THR A 380 -11.97 -24.58 3.43
N TYR A 381 -12.25 -24.15 4.66
CA TYR A 381 -13.52 -24.34 5.33
C TYR A 381 -14.06 -22.99 5.78
N ASP A 382 -15.26 -22.66 5.29
CA ASP A 382 -16.01 -21.48 5.68
C ASP A 382 -16.93 -21.86 6.84
N ALA A 383 -16.60 -21.35 8.03
CA ALA A 383 -17.37 -21.61 9.25
C ALA A 383 -18.72 -20.87 9.27
N GLN A 384 -18.84 -19.74 8.57
CA GLN A 384 -20.10 -19.00 8.48
C GLN A 384 -21.12 -19.75 7.63
N ALA A 385 -20.67 -20.22 6.46
CA ALA A 385 -21.50 -20.97 5.52
C ALA A 385 -21.61 -22.47 5.87
N ASP A 386 -20.86 -22.92 6.88
CA ASP A 386 -20.64 -24.33 7.21
C ASP A 386 -20.35 -25.20 5.97
N SER A 387 -19.39 -24.76 5.16
CA SER A 387 -19.13 -25.39 3.86
C SER A 387 -17.64 -25.47 3.52
N TRP A 388 -17.30 -26.44 2.66
CA TRP A 388 -15.95 -26.63 2.15
C TRP A 388 -15.82 -26.00 0.76
N ARG A 389 -14.74 -25.26 0.53
CA ARG A 389 -14.29 -24.85 -0.80
C ARG A 389 -13.12 -25.74 -1.22
N VAL A 390 -13.12 -26.19 -2.47
CA VAL A 390 -12.17 -27.17 -3.00
C VAL A 390 -11.49 -26.71 -4.28
N TYR A 391 -10.21 -27.02 -4.38
CA TYR A 391 -9.43 -26.99 -5.60
C TYR A 391 -8.85 -28.39 -5.86
N ASP A 392 -9.20 -28.98 -6.99
CA ASP A 392 -8.69 -30.26 -7.48
C ASP A 392 -8.06 -30.03 -8.85
N VAL A 393 -6.78 -30.40 -8.98
CA VAL A 393 -6.00 -30.23 -10.21
C VAL A 393 -6.59 -31.05 -11.37
N SER A 394 -7.28 -32.16 -11.05
CA SER A 394 -7.92 -33.06 -12.01
C SER A 394 -9.39 -32.75 -12.28
N ALA A 395 -9.98 -31.75 -11.61
CA ALA A 395 -11.38 -31.39 -11.79
C ALA A 395 -11.63 -30.68 -13.14
N PRO A 396 -12.79 -30.91 -13.76
CA PRO A 396 -13.16 -30.21 -15.00
C PRO A 396 -13.33 -28.70 -14.76
N PRO A 397 -13.24 -27.87 -15.83
CA PRO A 397 -13.47 -26.43 -15.73
C PRO A 397 -14.80 -26.11 -15.02
N GLY A 398 -14.76 -25.22 -14.03
CA GLY A 398 -15.94 -24.80 -13.26
C GLY A 398 -16.33 -25.70 -12.08
N ALA A 399 -15.67 -26.84 -11.85
CA ALA A 399 -15.93 -27.68 -10.68
C ALA A 399 -15.18 -27.23 -9.41
N ASN A 400 -14.12 -26.44 -9.56
CA ASN A 400 -13.38 -25.87 -8.43
C ASN A 400 -14.13 -24.69 -7.82
N THR A 401 -14.38 -24.75 -6.52
CA THR A 401 -15.04 -23.69 -5.74
C THR A 401 -14.04 -22.84 -4.95
N LEU A 402 -12.83 -23.34 -4.71
CA LEU A 402 -11.71 -22.57 -4.19
C LEU A 402 -10.92 -22.01 -5.38
N THR A 403 -11.29 -20.82 -5.85
CA THR A 403 -10.55 -20.09 -6.89
C THR A 403 -9.59 -19.06 -6.29
N ASN A 404 -9.98 -18.43 -5.17
CA ASN A 404 -9.15 -17.54 -4.37
C ASN A 404 -9.19 -17.95 -2.90
N LEU A 405 -8.04 -17.88 -2.22
CA LEU A 405 -7.93 -18.00 -0.77
C LEU A 405 -8.20 -16.62 -0.13
N ASN A 406 -8.99 -16.53 0.93
CA ASN A 406 -9.14 -15.25 1.62
C ASN A 406 -8.01 -15.09 2.65
N PRO A 407 -7.54 -13.86 2.94
CA PRO A 407 -6.69 -13.62 4.10
C PRO A 407 -7.37 -14.13 5.38
N GLY A 408 -6.62 -14.81 6.24
CA GLY A 408 -7.15 -15.41 7.47
C GLY A 408 -7.69 -16.84 7.32
N ASP A 409 -7.88 -17.35 6.11
CA ASP A 409 -8.31 -18.73 5.87
C ASP A 409 -7.18 -19.73 6.15
N GLY A 410 -7.47 -20.79 6.90
CA GLY A 410 -6.58 -21.95 6.94
C GLY A 410 -6.72 -22.82 5.69
N LEU A 411 -5.64 -23.50 5.29
CA LEU A 411 -5.58 -24.26 4.05
C LEU A 411 -5.11 -25.70 4.29
N TRP A 412 -5.91 -26.68 3.87
CA TRP A 412 -5.46 -28.05 3.72
C TRP A 412 -4.92 -28.27 2.32
N VAL A 413 -3.74 -28.83 2.18
CA VAL A 413 -3.15 -29.21 0.88
C VAL A 413 -2.73 -30.68 0.93
N ARG A 414 -3.16 -31.45 -0.07
CA ARG A 414 -2.68 -32.82 -0.27
C ARG A 414 -1.50 -32.79 -1.24
N VAL A 415 -0.34 -33.07 -0.69
CA VAL A 415 0.94 -33.08 -1.37
C VAL A 415 1.25 -34.52 -1.81
N THR A 416 1.81 -34.69 -3.01
CA THR A 416 2.06 -35.99 -3.64
C THR A 416 3.52 -36.45 -3.49
N ALA A 417 4.45 -35.54 -3.20
CA ALA A 417 5.86 -35.81 -2.93
C ALA A 417 6.43 -34.78 -1.92
N PRO A 418 7.46 -35.09 -1.11
CA PRO A 418 8.03 -34.11 -0.20
C PRO A 418 8.53 -32.87 -0.96
N ASP A 419 8.25 -31.69 -0.44
CA ASP A 419 8.59 -30.42 -1.09
C ASP A 419 8.66 -29.27 -0.08
N SER A 420 8.89 -28.05 -0.55
CA SER A 420 8.84 -26.81 0.23
C SER A 420 7.80 -25.86 -0.33
N TRP A 421 6.79 -25.54 0.48
CA TRP A 421 5.83 -24.49 0.17
C TRP A 421 6.41 -23.14 0.54
N ILE A 422 6.50 -22.23 -0.43
CA ILE A 422 7.13 -20.92 -0.31
C ILE A 422 6.08 -19.86 -0.63
N VAL A 423 5.84 -18.97 0.33
CA VAL A 423 5.02 -17.78 0.13
C VAL A 423 5.83 -16.54 0.50
N SER A 424 5.75 -15.51 -0.35
CA SER A 424 6.44 -14.24 -0.16
C SER A 424 5.45 -13.10 -0.27
N GLY A 425 5.52 -12.17 0.67
CA GLY A 425 4.58 -11.06 0.76
C GLY A 425 5.02 -10.03 1.80
N GLU A 426 4.22 -8.99 1.98
CA GLU A 426 4.45 -8.02 3.06
C GLU A 426 3.83 -8.50 4.37
N GLU A 427 4.07 -7.79 5.46
CA GLU A 427 3.36 -8.06 6.72
C GLU A 427 1.84 -7.97 6.50
N GLN A 428 1.10 -8.93 7.06
CA GLN A 428 -0.36 -8.99 6.93
C GLN A 428 -1.01 -7.71 7.49
N SER A 429 -1.86 -7.07 6.68
CA SER A 429 -2.63 -5.91 7.15
C SER A 429 -3.84 -6.33 7.99
N ILE A 430 -4.20 -7.62 7.98
CA ILE A 430 -5.33 -8.18 8.71
C ILE A 430 -4.82 -8.86 9.97
N SER A 431 -5.01 -8.18 11.09
CA SER A 431 -4.88 -8.73 12.45
C SER A 431 -6.18 -9.33 12.98
N ASN A 432 -7.31 -9.07 12.33
CA ASN A 432 -8.65 -9.39 12.85
C ASN A 432 -9.29 -10.52 12.05
N ILE A 433 -9.48 -11.69 12.67
CA ILE A 433 -10.16 -12.84 12.07
C ILE A 433 -11.51 -13.05 12.76
N ALA A 434 -12.59 -12.95 11.99
CA ALA A 434 -13.94 -13.28 12.49
C ALA A 434 -14.07 -14.79 12.70
N LEU A 435 -14.55 -15.20 13.87
CA LEU A 435 -14.79 -16.59 14.25
C LEU A 435 -16.27 -16.79 14.57
N TYR A 436 -16.80 -17.92 14.13
CA TYR A 436 -18.20 -18.30 14.30
C TYR A 436 -18.32 -19.44 15.31
N GLU A 437 -19.42 -19.47 16.08
CA GLU A 437 -19.67 -20.54 17.05
C GLU A 437 -19.38 -21.94 16.46
N GLY A 438 -18.57 -22.74 17.16
CA GLY A 438 -18.10 -24.03 16.67
C GLY A 438 -16.67 -23.99 16.13
N TRP A 439 -16.38 -24.85 15.15
CA TRP A 439 -15.04 -25.03 14.59
C TRP A 439 -14.75 -24.03 13.47
N ASN A 440 -13.63 -23.35 13.56
CA ASN A 440 -13.12 -22.44 12.53
C ASN A 440 -11.76 -22.94 12.04
N LEU A 441 -11.53 -22.88 10.73
CA LEU A 441 -10.23 -23.16 10.11
C LEU A 441 -9.55 -21.85 9.77
N ILE A 442 -8.47 -21.52 10.47
CA ILE A 442 -7.83 -20.21 10.38
C ILE A 442 -6.35 -20.29 10.00
N ALA A 443 -5.87 -19.22 9.39
CA ALA A 443 -4.46 -18.90 9.28
C ALA A 443 -3.94 -18.29 10.59
N TYR A 444 -2.64 -18.46 10.85
CA TYR A 444 -1.93 -17.64 11.81
C TYR A 444 -1.29 -16.46 11.05
N PRO A 445 -1.72 -15.20 11.28
CA PRO A 445 -1.37 -14.09 10.41
C PRO A 445 -0.03 -13.41 10.74
N LEU A 446 0.67 -13.84 11.79
CA LEU A 446 1.93 -13.22 12.22
C LEU A 446 3.14 -13.94 11.62
N THR A 447 4.25 -13.20 11.49
CA THR A 447 5.51 -13.72 10.94
C THR A 447 6.45 -14.29 12.01
N THR A 448 6.07 -14.14 13.29
CA THR A 448 6.78 -14.66 14.45
C THR A 448 5.91 -15.64 15.23
N ALA A 449 6.50 -16.71 15.78
CA ALA A 449 5.76 -17.67 16.60
C ALA A 449 5.39 -17.08 17.97
N LYS A 450 4.21 -17.42 18.49
CA LYS A 450 3.74 -16.99 19.81
C LYS A 450 3.09 -18.11 20.60
N PRO A 451 3.21 -18.12 21.94
CA PRO A 451 2.41 -18.99 22.79
C PRO A 451 0.91 -18.82 22.49
N ILE A 452 0.15 -19.92 22.45
CA ILE A 452 -1.28 -19.90 22.04
C ILE A 452 -2.11 -18.95 22.92
N ALA A 453 -1.82 -18.92 24.22
CA ALA A 453 -2.50 -18.05 25.18
C ALA A 453 -2.28 -16.57 24.87
N GLU A 454 -1.10 -16.21 24.35
CA GLU A 454 -0.77 -14.84 23.93
C GLU A 454 -1.40 -14.52 22.57
N ALA A 455 -1.23 -15.42 21.58
CA ALA A 455 -1.77 -15.25 20.24
C ALA A 455 -3.31 -15.10 20.22
N LEU A 456 -4.01 -15.79 21.12
CA LEU A 456 -5.48 -15.78 21.21
C LEU A 456 -6.00 -14.99 22.43
N ALA A 457 -5.19 -14.10 23.01
CA ALA A 457 -5.55 -13.35 24.22
C ALA A 457 -6.85 -12.53 24.07
N SER A 458 -7.09 -11.98 22.88
CA SER A 458 -8.29 -11.19 22.53
C SER A 458 -9.61 -11.98 22.61
N ILE A 459 -9.53 -13.31 22.56
CA ILE A 459 -10.68 -14.22 22.69
C ILE A 459 -10.55 -15.17 23.89
N ALA A 460 -9.72 -14.82 24.89
CA ALA A 460 -9.59 -15.59 26.11
C ALA A 460 -10.96 -15.88 26.74
N GLY A 461 -11.17 -17.14 27.13
CA GLY A 461 -12.45 -17.62 27.67
C GLY A 461 -13.55 -17.90 26.63
N LYS A 462 -13.34 -17.61 25.34
CA LYS A 462 -14.32 -17.86 24.26
C LYS A 462 -13.98 -19.07 23.39
N TYR A 463 -12.85 -19.73 23.62
CA TYR A 463 -12.45 -20.93 22.90
C TYR A 463 -12.23 -22.12 23.84
N THR A 464 -12.52 -23.31 23.34
CA THR A 464 -12.48 -24.57 24.12
C THR A 464 -11.39 -25.52 23.68
N ALA A 465 -10.92 -25.40 22.44
CA ALA A 465 -9.80 -26.17 21.93
C ALA A 465 -9.17 -25.50 20.71
N VAL A 466 -7.86 -25.68 20.57
CA VAL A 466 -7.09 -25.35 19.37
C VAL A 466 -6.39 -26.62 18.90
N TYR A 467 -6.38 -26.87 17.59
CA TYR A 467 -5.69 -28.01 17.00
C TYR A 467 -4.79 -27.55 15.87
N ALA A 468 -3.63 -28.18 15.77
CA ALA A 468 -2.74 -28.10 14.62
C ALA A 468 -2.47 -29.52 14.10
N TYR A 469 -2.01 -29.60 12.86
CA TYR A 469 -1.67 -30.87 12.24
C TYR A 469 -0.19 -30.85 11.81
N ASP A 470 0.50 -31.96 12.02
CA ASP A 470 1.88 -32.17 11.61
C ASP A 470 2.04 -33.62 11.12
N PRO A 471 2.14 -33.85 9.80
CA PRO A 471 2.23 -35.20 9.24
C PRO A 471 3.54 -35.94 9.60
N THR A 472 4.54 -35.26 10.17
CA THR A 472 5.81 -35.87 10.55
C THR A 472 5.74 -36.61 11.89
N ARG A 473 4.68 -36.37 12.68
CA ARG A 473 4.52 -36.95 14.01
C ARG A 473 3.81 -38.31 13.95
N PRO A 474 4.12 -39.23 14.89
CA PRO A 474 3.36 -40.48 15.04
C PRO A 474 1.87 -40.26 15.34
N ASP A 475 1.56 -39.27 16.19
CA ASP A 475 0.21 -38.69 16.31
C ASP A 475 0.21 -37.32 15.62
N PRO A 476 -0.36 -37.21 14.40
CA PRO A 476 -0.31 -35.98 13.63
C PRO A 476 -1.09 -34.82 14.24
N TRP A 477 -2.01 -35.08 15.17
CA TRP A 477 -2.84 -34.05 15.76
C TRP A 477 -2.28 -33.56 17.07
N GLN A 478 -1.84 -32.31 17.08
CA GLN A 478 -1.51 -31.59 18.30
C GLN A 478 -2.74 -30.79 18.76
N LYS A 479 -2.93 -30.68 20.07
CA LYS A 479 -4.05 -29.93 20.64
C LYS A 479 -3.65 -29.06 21.81
N TYR A 480 -4.34 -27.94 21.93
CA TYR A 480 -4.34 -27.09 23.10
C TYR A 480 -5.74 -27.02 23.70
N VAL A 481 -5.84 -27.25 25.00
CA VAL A 481 -7.09 -27.13 25.75
C VAL A 481 -6.83 -26.23 26.95
N PRO A 482 -7.48 -25.05 27.05
CA PRO A 482 -7.28 -24.13 28.17
C PRO A 482 -7.44 -24.82 29.53
N GLY A 483 -6.44 -24.66 30.40
CA GLY A 483 -6.44 -25.22 31.75
C GLY A 483 -6.23 -26.74 31.84
N ALA A 484 -6.02 -27.45 30.72
CA ALA A 484 -5.71 -28.87 30.75
C ALA A 484 -4.23 -29.12 31.13
N PRO A 485 -3.91 -30.27 31.77
CA PRO A 485 -2.53 -30.67 31.99
C PRO A 485 -1.75 -30.82 30.67
N THR A 486 -0.43 -30.67 30.72
CA THR A 486 0.46 -30.75 29.53
C THR A 486 0.37 -32.07 28.78
N TRP A 487 0.14 -33.20 29.47
CA TRP A 487 -0.07 -34.49 28.82
C TRP A 487 -1.37 -34.57 27.99
N ALA A 488 -2.32 -33.67 28.25
CA ALA A 488 -3.59 -33.54 27.53
C ALA A 488 -3.60 -32.36 26.54
N SER A 489 -2.49 -31.61 26.43
CA SER A 489 -2.39 -30.36 25.68
C SER A 489 -0.95 -30.16 25.19
N ASP A 490 -0.61 -30.75 24.04
CA ASP A 490 0.74 -30.83 23.48
C ASP A 490 1.05 -29.79 22.39
N LEU A 491 0.08 -28.93 22.03
CA LEU A 491 0.30 -27.73 21.23
C LEU A 491 0.58 -26.54 22.15
N THR A 492 1.74 -25.91 22.01
CA THR A 492 2.19 -24.81 22.90
C THR A 492 2.16 -23.44 22.24
N GLU A 493 2.39 -23.39 20.94
CA GLU A 493 2.54 -22.15 20.17
C GLU A 493 1.76 -22.18 18.84
N MET A 494 1.44 -20.98 18.34
CA MET A 494 1.07 -20.74 16.96
C MET A 494 2.31 -20.29 16.19
N THR A 495 2.58 -20.93 15.04
CA THR A 495 3.80 -20.80 14.26
C THR A 495 3.44 -20.34 12.83
N PRO A 496 4.19 -19.41 12.23
CA PRO A 496 3.97 -18.97 10.85
C PRO A 496 3.99 -20.14 9.87
N GLY A 497 3.11 -20.11 8.85
CA GLY A 497 3.01 -21.15 7.83
C GLY A 497 2.13 -22.35 8.20
N ARG A 498 1.70 -22.48 9.47
CA ARG A 498 0.81 -23.55 9.93
C ARG A 498 -0.64 -23.09 10.02
N GLY A 499 -1.58 -23.92 9.59
CA GLY A 499 -3.02 -23.70 9.78
C GLY A 499 -3.52 -24.23 11.12
N TYR A 500 -4.62 -23.67 11.62
CA TYR A 500 -5.17 -24.02 12.94
C TYR A 500 -6.68 -24.23 12.89
N TRP A 501 -7.16 -25.20 13.66
CA TRP A 501 -8.57 -25.33 13.98
C TRP A 501 -8.84 -24.75 15.36
N VAL A 502 -9.73 -23.75 15.45
CA VAL A 502 -10.12 -23.13 16.72
C VAL A 502 -11.60 -23.39 16.97
N LYS A 503 -11.93 -23.99 18.12
CA LYS A 503 -13.31 -24.19 18.55
C LYS A 503 -13.75 -23.09 19.49
N VAL A 504 -14.64 -22.22 19.05
CA VAL A 504 -15.20 -21.12 19.87
C VAL A 504 -16.63 -21.45 20.34
N THR A 505 -17.04 -20.85 21.46
CA THR A 505 -18.36 -21.06 22.07
C THR A 505 -19.41 -20.03 21.64
N GLN A 506 -18.99 -19.01 20.91
CA GLN A 506 -19.84 -17.92 20.42
C GLN A 506 -19.09 -17.18 19.31
N ASN A 507 -19.81 -16.40 18.51
CA ASN A 507 -19.19 -15.51 17.52
C ASN A 507 -18.27 -14.51 18.22
N CYS A 508 -17.07 -14.32 17.68
CA CYS A 508 -16.07 -13.39 18.21
C CYS A 508 -15.08 -12.98 17.12
N THR A 509 -14.18 -12.05 17.44
CA THR A 509 -13.09 -11.63 16.54
C THR A 509 -11.77 -11.86 17.26
N ALA A 510 -10.92 -12.70 16.69
CA ALA A 510 -9.55 -12.86 17.14
C ALA A 510 -8.70 -11.73 16.57
N VAL A 511 -8.08 -10.97 17.47
CA VAL A 511 -7.10 -9.93 17.16
C VAL A 511 -5.70 -10.49 17.43
N PHE A 512 -4.84 -10.49 16.41
CA PHE A 512 -3.44 -10.88 16.43
C PHE A 512 -2.56 -9.63 16.36
N THR A 513 -1.64 -9.49 17.30
CA THR A 513 -0.68 -8.39 17.32
C THR A 513 0.72 -8.97 17.39
N GLU A 514 1.68 -8.40 16.66
CA GLU A 514 3.12 -8.71 16.82
C GLU A 514 3.62 -8.46 18.24
#